data_AF-A0A7C6NMT2-F1
#
_entry.id   AF-A0A7C6NMT2-F1
#
_cell.length_a   1.000
_cell.length_b   1.000
_cell.length_c   1.000
_cell.angle_alpha   90.00
_cell.angle_beta   90.00
_cell.angle_gamma   90.00
#
_symmetry.space_group_name_H-M   'P 1'
#
loop_
_entity.id
_entity.type
_entity.pdbx_description
1 polymer ?
#
loop_
_entity_poly.entity_id
_entity_poly.type
_entity_poly.pdbx_seq_one_letter_code
_entity_poly.pdbx_strand_id
1 'polypeptide(L)'
;MSRHSGSRNLTEGGVTLQDTREPYVFDEGLRMMQVMDVATSQTLGTLVQWANHPETLWSKNLLISSDFPHYLREAVEKGGYHGDSLIRKGVGGVALYVNGAVGGLMTTHASTGVANSFCDTVHVEPSFDKIDAFSIIDYPIHYIEQPIQEMGEKAVDILVRQIDGRKNPIHLVLNAEVVFAN
;
A
#
# COMPACT_ATOMS: atom_id res chain seq x y z
N MET A 1 -16.19 12.47 -27.06
CA MET A 1 -16.33 12.52 -25.58
C MET A 1 -15.01 12.05 -24.98
N SER A 2 -14.23 12.97 -24.43
CA SER A 2 -12.88 12.71 -23.92
C SER A 2 -12.98 12.00 -22.57
N ARG A 3 -12.52 10.74 -22.50
CA ARG A 3 -12.41 9.99 -21.24
C ARG A 3 -11.03 10.28 -20.65
N HIS A 4 -11.01 11.08 -19.59
CA HIS A 4 -9.83 11.28 -18.78
C HIS A 4 -9.66 10.06 -17.87
N SER A 5 -8.56 9.33 -18.05
CA SER A 5 -8.04 8.40 -17.04
C SER A 5 -7.45 9.26 -15.92
N GLY A 6 -8.25 9.55 -14.89
CA GLY A 6 -7.78 10.21 -13.69
C GLY A 6 -7.39 9.19 -12.64
N SER A 7 -6.11 9.13 -12.25
CA SER A 7 -5.79 8.76 -10.87
C SER A 7 -6.37 9.87 -10.00
N ARG A 8 -7.52 9.63 -9.37
CA ARG A 8 -8.04 10.56 -8.37
C ARG A 8 -7.05 10.57 -7.21
N ASN A 9 -6.65 11.77 -6.80
CA ASN A 9 -6.02 11.98 -5.52
C ASN A 9 -7.10 11.66 -4.47
N LEU A 10 -6.91 10.58 -3.74
CA LEU A 10 -7.77 10.18 -2.64
C LEU A 10 -7.26 10.93 -1.42
N THR A 11 -7.64 12.21 -1.31
CA THR A 11 -7.32 13.12 -0.20
C THR A 11 -8.05 12.72 1.07
N GLU A 12 -7.83 11.50 1.54
CA GLU A 12 -8.22 11.02 2.86
C GLU A 12 -7.02 10.35 3.57
N GLY A 13 -5.79 10.66 3.13
CA GLY A 13 -4.54 10.18 3.69
C GLY A 13 -3.92 11.11 4.74
N GLY A 14 -4.72 11.94 5.41
CA GLY A 14 -4.29 12.85 6.49
C GLY A 14 -3.86 12.13 7.78
N VAL A 15 -3.35 10.89 7.67
CA VAL A 15 -3.02 10.02 8.79
C VAL A 15 -1.51 9.88 8.81
N THR A 16 -0.88 10.51 9.81
CA THR A 16 0.54 10.39 10.20
C THR A 16 1.62 11.05 9.32
N LEU A 17 1.27 11.77 8.26
CA LEU A 17 2.24 12.50 7.44
C LEU A 17 2.30 13.98 7.82
N GLN A 18 3.48 14.48 8.13
CA GLN A 18 3.77 15.90 8.28
C GLN A 18 5.02 16.24 7.45
N ASP A 19 5.02 17.37 6.74
CA ASP A 19 6.23 17.96 6.16
C ASP A 19 6.54 19.25 6.91
N THR A 20 7.82 19.48 7.22
CA THR A 20 8.28 20.65 7.97
C THR A 20 8.95 21.69 7.08
N ARG A 21 8.97 21.51 5.75
CA ARG A 21 9.65 22.42 4.82
C ARG A 21 8.75 22.85 3.66
N GLU A 22 8.81 24.13 3.30
CA GLU A 22 8.16 24.66 2.12
C GLU A 22 8.97 24.35 0.83
N PRO A 23 8.33 24.21 -0.34
CA PRO A 23 6.88 24.20 -0.55
C PRO A 23 6.24 22.88 -0.10
N TYR A 24 5.02 22.95 0.46
CA TYR A 24 4.28 21.77 0.91
C TYR A 24 3.70 21.01 -0.29
N VAL A 25 4.30 19.87 -0.63
CA VAL A 25 3.85 18.96 -1.69
C VAL A 25 3.83 17.55 -1.13
N PHE A 26 2.65 16.95 -1.02
CA PHE A 26 2.46 15.62 -0.42
C PHE A 26 2.10 14.58 -1.48
N ASP A 27 2.76 13.43 -1.43
CA ASP A 27 2.26 12.17 -1.99
C ASP A 27 1.74 11.30 -0.83
N GLU A 28 0.51 11.57 -0.40
CA GLU A 28 -0.12 10.88 0.74
C GLU A 28 -0.54 9.44 0.42
N GLY A 29 -0.58 9.08 -0.87
CA GLY A 29 -1.12 7.82 -1.34
C GLY A 29 -0.26 6.62 -0.93
N LEU A 30 -0.80 5.76 -0.08
CA LEU A 30 -0.31 4.39 0.09
C LEU A 30 -0.86 3.54 -1.06
N ARG A 31 0.04 2.92 -1.83
CA ARG A 31 -0.30 2.09 -2.99
C ARG A 31 0.11 0.66 -2.72
N MET A 32 -0.72 -0.29 -3.12
CA MET A 32 -0.44 -1.71 -2.95
C MET A 32 -0.66 -2.48 -4.25
N MET A 33 0.16 -3.50 -4.46
CA MET A 33 -0.05 -4.54 -5.46
C MET A 33 0.01 -5.89 -4.75
N GLN A 34 -1.06 -6.68 -4.87
CA GLN A 34 -1.14 -8.03 -4.32
C GLN A 34 -1.03 -9.03 -5.46
N VAL A 35 -0.13 -10.00 -5.33
CA VAL A 35 0.05 -11.09 -6.28
C VAL A 35 -0.54 -12.36 -5.65
N MET A 36 -1.49 -12.97 -6.35
CA MET A 36 -2.20 -14.16 -5.88
C MET A 36 -1.93 -15.35 -6.79
N ASP A 37 -1.89 -16.53 -6.20
CA ASP A 37 -1.89 -17.78 -6.92
C ASP A 37 -3.24 -18.00 -7.61
N VAL A 38 -3.21 -18.34 -8.91
CA VAL A 38 -4.43 -18.50 -9.72
C VAL A 38 -5.26 -19.71 -9.29
N ALA A 39 -4.64 -20.78 -8.82
CA ALA A 39 -5.34 -22.03 -8.51
C ALA A 39 -5.99 -22.01 -7.11
N THR A 40 -5.34 -21.34 -6.16
CA THR A 40 -5.70 -21.36 -4.74
C THR A 40 -6.23 -20.02 -4.22
N SER A 41 -6.11 -18.96 -5.00
CA SER A 41 -6.38 -17.57 -4.59
C SER A 41 -5.56 -17.13 -3.35
N GLN A 42 -4.48 -17.84 -3.01
CA GLN A 42 -3.62 -17.46 -1.89
C GLN A 42 -2.65 -16.36 -2.29
N THR A 43 -2.42 -15.40 -1.39
CA THR A 43 -1.41 -14.36 -1.61
C THR A 43 -0.01 -14.97 -1.65
N LEU A 44 0.70 -14.72 -2.75
CA LEU A 44 2.11 -15.06 -2.90
C LEU A 44 2.99 -13.95 -2.33
N GLY A 45 2.60 -12.70 -2.56
CA GLY A 45 3.23 -11.55 -1.94
C GLY A 45 2.54 -10.23 -2.25
N THR A 46 2.94 -9.20 -1.53
CA THR A 46 2.39 -7.85 -1.62
C THR A 46 3.53 -6.85 -1.74
N LEU A 47 3.43 -5.94 -2.70
CA LEU A 47 4.29 -4.75 -2.79
C LEU A 47 3.51 -3.57 -2.23
N VAL A 48 4.06 -2.92 -1.20
CA VAL A 48 3.51 -1.72 -0.58
C VAL A 48 4.43 -0.56 -0.90
N GLN A 49 3.90 0.50 -1.50
CA GLN A 49 4.61 1.73 -1.80
C GLN A 49 3.97 2.89 -1.04
N TRP A 50 4.78 3.63 -0.28
CA TRP A 50 4.32 4.85 0.37
C TRP A 50 5.45 5.87 0.48
N ALA A 51 5.16 7.14 0.22
CA ALA A 51 6.13 8.22 0.29
C ALA A 51 6.22 8.79 1.72
N ASN A 52 6.78 8.01 2.65
CA ASN A 52 6.92 8.39 4.05
C ASN A 52 8.32 8.00 4.57
N HIS A 53 9.03 8.93 5.22
CA HIS A 53 10.32 8.64 5.84
C HIS A 53 10.18 7.65 7.00
N PRO A 54 10.89 6.51 6.98
CA PRO A 54 11.02 5.59 8.12
C PRO A 54 11.85 6.22 9.26
N GLU A 55 11.30 7.23 9.93
CA GLU A 55 11.99 8.05 10.94
C GLU A 55 11.10 8.34 12.17
N THR A 56 10.08 7.54 12.42
CA THR A 56 9.15 7.76 13.53
C THR A 56 9.83 7.59 14.90
N LEU A 57 10.85 6.72 14.99
CA LEU A 57 11.65 6.51 16.21
C LEU A 57 12.62 7.66 16.51
N TRP A 58 12.90 8.51 15.53
CA TRP A 58 13.76 9.69 15.66
C TRP A 58 15.19 9.40 16.17
N SER A 59 15.95 10.47 16.40
CA SER A 59 17.39 10.43 16.69
C SER A 59 17.79 9.88 18.07
N LYS A 60 16.83 9.66 18.98
CA LYS A 60 17.11 9.14 20.33
C LYS A 60 17.11 7.61 20.40
N ASN A 61 16.54 6.94 19.40
CA ASN A 61 16.57 5.48 19.35
C ASN A 61 17.99 4.97 19.05
N LEU A 62 18.49 4.09 19.89
CA LEU A 62 19.83 3.48 19.75
C LEU A 62 19.77 2.03 19.23
N LEU A 63 18.56 1.51 18.98
CA LEU A 63 18.34 0.14 18.51
C LEU A 63 18.27 0.10 16.98
N ILE A 64 18.75 -0.99 16.39
CA ILE A 64 18.57 -1.26 14.96
C ILE A 64 17.09 -1.55 14.73
N SER A 65 16.47 -0.81 13.80
CA SER A 65 15.06 -0.95 13.45
C SER A 65 14.87 -0.60 11.99
N SER A 66 13.87 -1.21 11.34
CA SER A 66 13.37 -0.75 10.05
C SER A 66 12.21 0.26 10.18
N ASP A 67 11.92 0.75 11.40
CA ASP A 67 10.84 1.69 11.76
C ASP A 67 9.44 1.14 11.43
N PHE A 68 8.43 2.00 11.24
CA PHE A 68 7.06 1.61 10.90
C PHE A 68 6.93 0.62 9.72
N PRO A 69 7.81 0.60 8.68
CA PRO A 69 7.78 -0.44 7.65
C PRO A 69 7.86 -1.88 8.17
N HIS A 70 8.42 -2.11 9.37
CA HIS A 70 8.36 -3.43 10.00
C HIS A 70 6.92 -3.83 10.28
N TYR A 71 6.23 -3.02 11.07
CA TYR A 71 4.89 -3.27 11.58
C TYR A 71 3.85 -3.27 10.46
N LEU A 72 4.01 -2.39 9.47
CA LEU A 72 3.17 -2.40 8.28
C LEU A 72 3.29 -3.72 7.50
N ARG A 73 4.51 -4.21 7.26
CA ARG A 73 4.71 -5.49 6.56
C ARG A 73 4.18 -6.65 7.39
N GLU A 74 4.45 -6.67 8.69
CA GLU A 74 3.95 -7.73 9.56
C GLU A 74 2.42 -7.77 9.60
N ALA A 75 1.76 -6.61 9.64
CA ALA A 75 0.31 -6.53 9.57
C ALA A 75 -0.26 -7.05 8.25
N VAL A 76 0.40 -6.75 7.12
CA VAL A 76 0.01 -7.29 5.80
C VAL A 76 0.19 -8.80 5.76
N GLU A 77 1.30 -9.33 6.26
CA GLU A 77 1.61 -10.76 6.22
C GLU A 77 0.76 -11.58 7.19
N LYS A 78 0.63 -11.14 8.44
CA LYS A 78 0.09 -11.92 9.57
C LYS A 78 -1.21 -11.37 10.15
N GLY A 79 -1.50 -10.10 9.90
CA GLY A 79 -2.63 -9.37 10.47
C GLY A 79 -2.21 -8.38 11.55
N GLY A 80 -3.09 -7.42 11.81
CA GLY A 80 -2.94 -6.46 12.91
C GLY A 80 -3.45 -7.07 14.22
N TYR A 81 -2.64 -6.95 15.27
CA TYR A 81 -2.94 -7.49 16.61
C TYR A 81 -3.09 -6.37 17.62
N HIS A 82 -3.91 -6.60 18.65
CA HIS A 82 -3.94 -5.78 19.86
C HIS A 82 -3.77 -6.71 21.06
N GLY A 83 -2.58 -6.67 21.67
CA GLY A 83 -2.14 -7.74 22.58
C GLY A 83 -2.16 -9.10 21.87
N ASP A 84 -2.77 -10.10 22.49
CA ASP A 84 -2.87 -11.45 21.92
C ASP A 84 -4.07 -11.63 20.96
N SER A 85 -4.86 -10.57 20.73
CA SER A 85 -6.08 -10.65 19.93
C SER A 85 -5.85 -10.18 18.50
N LEU A 86 -6.19 -11.02 17.53
CA LEU A 86 -6.20 -10.67 16.11
C LEU A 86 -7.36 -9.72 15.82
N ILE A 87 -7.04 -8.53 15.32
CA ILE A 87 -8.01 -7.48 15.03
C ILE A 87 -8.36 -7.43 13.55
N ARG A 88 -7.34 -7.53 12.68
CA ARG A 88 -7.50 -7.57 11.23
C ARG A 88 -6.69 -8.71 10.66
N LYS A 89 -7.32 -9.60 9.90
CA LYS A 89 -6.61 -10.71 9.27
C LYS A 89 -5.67 -10.18 8.18
N GLY A 90 -4.42 -10.64 8.20
CA GLY A 90 -3.46 -10.38 7.14
C GLY A 90 -3.83 -11.10 5.84
N VAL A 91 -3.26 -10.64 4.74
CA VAL A 91 -3.46 -11.27 3.43
C VAL A 91 -2.52 -12.46 3.19
N GLY A 92 -1.47 -12.63 4.02
CA GLY A 92 -0.47 -13.69 3.84
C GLY A 92 0.57 -13.36 2.77
N GLY A 93 1.43 -14.32 2.45
CA GLY A 93 2.54 -14.13 1.51
C GLY A 93 3.66 -13.26 2.10
N VAL A 94 4.63 -12.90 1.27
CA VAL A 94 5.72 -11.98 1.66
C VAL A 94 5.32 -10.55 1.33
N ALA A 95 5.47 -9.63 2.29
CA ALA A 95 5.27 -8.20 2.07
C ALA A 95 6.60 -7.48 1.85
N LEU A 96 6.68 -6.71 0.77
CA LEU A 96 7.79 -5.84 0.45
C LEU A 96 7.33 -4.39 0.56
N TYR A 97 8.01 -3.59 1.39
CA TYR A 97 7.81 -2.15 1.45
C TYR A 97 8.86 -1.45 0.59
N VAL A 98 8.42 -0.52 -0.26
CA VAL A 98 9.28 0.31 -1.10
C VAL A 98 8.90 1.76 -0.88
N ASN A 99 9.91 2.61 -0.69
CA ASN A 99 9.67 4.02 -0.46
C ASN A 99 9.17 4.72 -1.75
N GLY A 100 8.23 5.64 -1.60
CA GLY A 100 7.70 6.47 -2.68
C GLY A 100 8.58 7.68 -2.99
N ALA A 101 8.04 8.63 -3.76
CA ALA A 101 8.71 9.89 -4.04
C ALA A 101 8.67 10.79 -2.80
N VAL A 102 9.74 10.73 -2.01
CA VAL A 102 9.85 11.46 -0.75
C VAL A 102 10.58 12.78 -0.95
N GLY A 103 9.90 13.89 -0.63
CA GLY A 103 10.44 15.25 -0.59
C GLY A 103 10.85 15.67 0.83
N GLY A 104 10.77 16.97 1.12
CA GLY A 104 11.02 17.65 2.42
C GLY A 104 11.40 16.78 3.64
N LEU A 105 10.59 16.86 4.70
CA LEU A 105 10.65 15.98 5.87
C LEU A 105 9.28 15.31 6.04
N MET A 106 8.78 14.68 4.97
CA MET A 106 7.52 13.92 5.00
C MET A 106 7.69 12.69 5.90
N THR A 107 7.32 12.84 7.16
CA THR A 107 7.49 11.82 8.20
C THR A 107 6.34 11.86 9.20
N THR A 108 6.25 10.83 10.02
CA THR A 108 5.46 10.86 11.25
C THR A 108 6.24 11.58 12.33
N HIS A 109 6.16 12.91 12.28
CA HIS A 109 6.95 13.79 13.14
C HIS A 109 6.74 13.45 14.62
N ALA A 110 7.72 13.78 15.45
CA ALA A 110 7.68 13.51 16.89
C ALA A 110 6.46 14.12 17.60
N SER A 111 5.83 15.15 17.02
CA SER A 111 4.59 15.76 17.53
C SER A 111 3.31 15.24 16.85
N THR A 112 3.41 14.44 15.80
CA THR A 112 2.25 13.86 15.10
C THR A 112 1.75 12.66 15.89
N GLY A 113 0.54 12.76 16.42
CA GLY A 113 -0.12 11.65 17.09
C GLY A 113 -0.49 10.54 16.11
N VAL A 114 -0.17 9.31 16.47
CA VAL A 114 -0.65 8.11 15.78
C VAL A 114 -1.76 7.53 16.63
N ALA A 115 -3.00 7.60 16.14
CA ALA A 115 -4.13 6.98 16.79
C ALA A 115 -4.10 5.48 16.55
N ASN A 116 -4.26 4.71 17.61
CA ASN A 116 -4.63 3.31 17.48
C ASN A 116 -6.13 3.27 17.16
N SER A 117 -6.54 2.78 15.99
CA SER A 117 -7.96 2.76 15.60
C SER A 117 -8.86 1.93 16.52
N PHE A 118 -8.30 1.15 17.46
CA PHE A 118 -9.02 0.23 18.34
C PHE A 118 -8.95 0.59 19.83
N CYS A 119 -8.17 1.61 20.20
CA CYS A 119 -8.21 2.16 21.55
C CYS A 119 -8.10 3.68 21.52
N ASP A 120 -8.66 4.38 22.51
CA ASP A 120 -8.60 5.85 22.59
C ASP A 120 -7.19 6.39 22.92
N THR A 121 -6.14 5.60 22.65
CA THR A 121 -4.74 5.95 22.91
C THR A 121 -4.12 6.53 21.65
N VAL A 122 -3.63 7.75 21.76
CA VAL A 122 -2.85 8.43 20.72
C VAL A 122 -1.39 8.47 21.17
N HIS A 123 -0.53 7.81 20.42
CA HIS A 123 0.91 7.81 20.67
C HIS A 123 1.55 9.02 19.99
N VAL A 124 2.00 9.99 20.80
CA VAL A 124 2.65 11.21 20.30
C VAL A 124 4.17 11.05 20.31
N GLU A 125 4.75 10.62 21.43
CA GLU A 125 6.21 10.53 21.57
C GLU A 125 6.85 9.40 20.73
N PRO A 126 8.03 9.61 20.14
CA PRO A 126 8.80 8.56 19.48
C PRO A 126 9.00 7.34 20.38
N SER A 127 8.44 6.20 19.99
CA SER A 127 8.46 4.97 20.76
C SER A 127 8.13 3.77 19.87
N PHE A 128 8.47 2.56 20.33
CA PHE A 128 8.07 1.34 19.63
C PHE A 128 6.55 1.17 19.60
N ASP A 129 5.85 1.58 20.67
CA ASP A 129 4.38 1.59 20.70
C ASP A 129 3.79 2.51 19.61
N LYS A 130 4.44 3.66 19.35
CA LYS A 130 4.01 4.59 18.29
C LYS A 130 4.13 4.00 16.89
N ILE A 131 5.21 3.29 16.59
CA ILE A 131 5.38 2.64 15.29
C ILE A 131 4.57 1.36 15.16
N ASP A 132 4.29 0.66 16.26
CA ASP A 132 3.41 -0.50 16.27
C ASP A 132 1.97 -0.12 15.92
N ALA A 133 1.52 1.07 16.31
CA ALA A 133 0.19 1.56 15.93
C ALA A 133 -0.05 1.56 14.42
N PHE A 134 0.99 1.64 13.56
CA PHE A 134 0.87 1.51 12.10
C PHE A 134 0.38 0.13 11.64
N SER A 135 0.49 -0.91 12.47
CA SER A 135 -0.03 -2.24 12.16
C SER A 135 -1.57 -2.29 12.14
N ILE A 136 -2.22 -1.31 12.77
CA ILE A 136 -3.66 -1.26 13.04
C ILE A 136 -4.29 0.08 12.67
N ILE A 137 -3.56 0.95 11.96
CA ILE A 137 -4.15 2.12 11.32
C ILE A 137 -5.14 1.65 10.26
N ASP A 138 -6.27 2.35 10.19
CA ASP A 138 -7.25 2.10 9.14
C ASP A 138 -6.80 2.80 7.86
N TYR A 139 -6.13 2.06 6.98
CA TYR A 139 -5.76 2.54 5.67
C TYR A 139 -6.94 2.31 4.71
N PRO A 140 -7.55 3.36 4.14
CA PRO A 140 -8.51 3.19 3.05
C PRO A 140 -7.75 2.65 1.82
N ILE A 141 -7.80 1.34 1.60
CA ILE A 141 -7.14 0.70 0.46
C ILE A 141 -8.16 0.54 -0.66
N HIS A 142 -8.06 1.42 -1.65
CA HIS A 142 -8.75 1.26 -2.92
C HIS A 142 -7.82 0.54 -3.89
N TYR A 143 -8.31 -0.52 -4.53
CA TYR A 143 -7.51 -1.30 -5.47
C TYR A 143 -8.24 -1.51 -6.79
N ILE A 144 -7.47 -1.80 -7.83
CA ILE A 144 -7.98 -2.15 -9.14
C ILE A 144 -7.78 -3.65 -9.31
N GLU A 145 -8.87 -4.40 -9.42
CA GLU A 145 -8.82 -5.80 -9.79
C GLU A 145 -8.58 -5.91 -11.30
N GLN A 146 -7.42 -6.46 -11.68
CA GLN A 146 -7.02 -6.61 -13.07
C GLN A 146 -7.44 -7.99 -13.60
N PRO A 147 -7.98 -8.10 -14.83
CA PRO A 147 -8.39 -9.37 -15.43
C PRO A 147 -7.18 -10.15 -15.98
N ILE A 148 -6.18 -10.43 -15.13
CA ILE A 148 -4.86 -10.96 -15.55
C ILE A 148 -4.99 -12.29 -16.31
N GLN A 149 -5.90 -13.16 -15.89
CA GLN A 149 -6.14 -14.42 -16.59
C GLN A 149 -6.65 -14.18 -18.02
N GLU A 150 -7.68 -13.34 -18.18
CA GLU A 150 -8.22 -13.00 -19.50
C GLU A 150 -7.17 -12.29 -20.36
N MET A 151 -6.35 -11.41 -19.77
CA MET A 151 -5.21 -10.79 -20.47
C MET A 151 -4.27 -11.85 -21.05
N GLY A 152 -3.93 -12.88 -20.26
CA GLY A 152 -3.09 -13.99 -20.69
C GLY A 152 -3.70 -14.80 -21.82
N GLU A 153 -4.98 -15.17 -21.71
CA GLU A 153 -5.71 -15.90 -22.75
C GLU A 153 -5.76 -15.10 -24.06
N LYS A 154 -6.09 -13.81 -23.99
CA LYS A 154 -6.12 -12.93 -25.17
C LYS A 154 -4.75 -12.71 -25.79
N ALA A 155 -3.68 -12.68 -24.99
CA ALA A 155 -2.32 -12.57 -25.52
C ALA A 155 -1.95 -13.81 -26.36
N VAL A 156 -2.33 -15.01 -25.90
CA VAL A 156 -2.14 -16.26 -26.67
C VAL A 156 -2.94 -16.23 -27.96
N ASP A 157 -4.21 -15.82 -27.92
CA ASP A 157 -5.05 -15.69 -29.12
C ASP A 157 -4.43 -14.76 -30.17
N ILE A 158 -3.86 -13.63 -29.74
CA ILE A 158 -3.14 -12.70 -30.63
C ILE A 158 -1.92 -13.38 -31.24
N LEU A 159 -1.13 -14.10 -30.44
CA LEU A 159 0.07 -14.80 -30.90
C LEU A 159 -0.28 -15.85 -31.97
N VAL A 160 -1.30 -16.67 -31.73
CA VAL A 160 -1.76 -17.70 -32.68
C VAL A 160 -2.17 -17.06 -34.02
N ARG A 161 -2.94 -15.97 -33.98
CA ARG A 161 -3.34 -15.24 -35.19
C ARG A 161 -2.15 -14.70 -35.99
N GLN A 162 -1.10 -14.25 -35.30
CA GLN A 162 0.12 -13.77 -35.94
C GLN A 162 0.89 -14.91 -36.62
N ILE A 163 0.97 -16.08 -35.97
CA ILE A 163 1.56 -17.30 -36.54
C ILE A 163 0.80 -17.72 -37.81
N ASP A 164 -0.53 -17.60 -37.82
CA ASP A 164 -1.39 -17.84 -38.99
C ASP A 164 -1.26 -16.76 -40.09
N GLY A 165 -0.31 -15.84 -39.96
CA GLY A 165 -0.02 -14.81 -40.96
C GLY A 165 -0.90 -13.56 -40.89
N ARG A 166 -1.78 -13.42 -39.89
CA ARG A 166 -2.58 -12.19 -39.70
C ARG A 166 -1.73 -11.12 -39.01
N LYS A 167 -1.25 -10.15 -39.79
CA LYS A 167 -0.32 -9.10 -39.33
C LYS A 167 -0.99 -7.79 -38.89
N ASN A 168 -2.32 -7.72 -38.89
CA ASN A 168 -2.99 -6.48 -38.47
C ASN A 168 -2.77 -6.23 -36.98
N PRO A 169 -2.41 -5.00 -36.57
CA PRO A 169 -2.29 -4.67 -35.16
C PRO A 169 -3.65 -4.82 -34.48
N ILE A 170 -3.69 -5.62 -33.41
CA ILE A 170 -4.87 -5.83 -32.58
C ILE A 170 -4.62 -5.10 -31.26
N HIS A 171 -5.49 -4.15 -30.94
CA HIS A 171 -5.54 -3.53 -29.61
C HIS A 171 -6.76 -4.09 -28.88
N LEU A 172 -6.53 -4.79 -27.78
CA LEU A 172 -7.59 -5.28 -26.88
C LEU A 172 -7.58 -4.44 -25.61
N VAL A 173 -8.77 -3.95 -25.24
CA VAL A 173 -9.00 -3.24 -23.98
C VAL A 173 -9.92 -4.13 -23.15
N LEU A 174 -9.44 -4.53 -21.99
CA LEU A 174 -10.22 -5.32 -21.02
C LEU A 174 -10.70 -4.40 -19.90
N ASN A 175 -11.84 -4.77 -19.30
CA ASN A 175 -12.39 -4.04 -18.17
C ASN A 175 -11.63 -4.42 -16.89
N ALA A 176 -11.40 -3.44 -16.03
CA ALA A 176 -10.89 -3.65 -14.68
C ALA A 176 -11.86 -2.97 -13.71
N GLU A 177 -12.02 -3.52 -12.52
CA GLU A 177 -12.94 -3.00 -11.51
C GLU A 177 -12.18 -2.26 -10.42
N VAL A 178 -12.70 -1.09 -10.03
CA VAL A 178 -12.21 -0.38 -8.84
C VAL A 178 -13.00 -0.90 -7.65
N VAL A 179 -12.29 -1.49 -6.70
CA VAL A 179 -12.87 -2.02 -5.47
C VAL A 179 -12.51 -1.10 -4.31
N PHE A 180 -13.53 -0.71 -3.56
CA PHE A 180 -13.39 0.09 -2.34
C PHE A 180 -13.49 -0.88 -1.16
N ALA A 181 -12.35 -1.17 -0.52
CA ALA A 181 -12.35 -1.92 0.73
C ALA A 181 -12.50 -0.94 1.89
N ASN A 182 -13.58 -1.11 2.66
CA ASN A 182 -13.77 -0.51 3.98
C ASN A 182 -13.24 -1.46 5.04
#